data_AF-A0A1F9SE60-F1
#
_entry.id   AF-A0A1F9SE60-F1
#
_cell.length_a   1.000
_cell.length_b   1.000
_cell.length_c   1.000
_cell.angle_alpha   90.00
_cell.angle_beta   90.00
_cell.angle_gamma   90.00
#
_symmetry.space_group_name_H-M   'P 1'
#
loop_
_entity.id
_entity.type
_entity.pdbx_description
1 polymer ?
#
loop_
_entity_poly.entity_id
_entity_poly.type
_entity_poly.pdbx_seq_one_letter_code
_entity_poly.pdbx_strand_id
1 'polypeptide(L)'
;METDMKKLAMLFLVLTFLPFHAPAAAAEKAAPMEKKMTCRFQSITLPKFFAYVSRETGLNFRIDPAVSEMRLTLFARKFTAAEVMELLRIAKELEFRREADGGYFVTKGARLSFPPFTRKDLEDPLLQRMTTNIRLKEAPLTVLLDIVSASARVNFFVTEEAAKAKITVELTKTTVADILQFLRRAGYEYARVGATSTIVVRKAGPDAGIFFEAEEAFNTKKYERAAVIYKEIAADDPESDMADYALLMSAVSYDWLAARENSLQAMKTEEELLERLIKTYPGSQRLGDAYLYLGQIHSGFGGAKAGPVDCPKAIGFYELAIRNTYRDWVKAQALARIAQCHERAGGKEKAAAVYKEIQEKYPDTPAAKELRALAAERDPLLEAGLALERAKEYELAIQTYKRLIARGDPAEAVREARTRLEACRMALEGK
;
A
#
# COMPACT_ATOMS: atom_id res chain seq x y z
N MET A 1 47.92 -11.58 -32.28
CA MET A 1 46.85 -10.55 -32.30
C MET A 1 45.67 -10.87 -31.39
N GLU A 2 45.49 -12.10 -30.90
CA GLU A 2 44.35 -12.48 -30.04
C GLU A 2 44.62 -12.30 -28.53
N THR A 3 45.87 -12.07 -28.15
CA THR A 3 46.31 -11.97 -26.74
C THR A 3 46.23 -10.56 -26.15
N ASP A 4 46.03 -9.52 -26.97
CA ASP A 4 45.98 -8.11 -26.51
C ASP A 4 44.57 -7.59 -26.17
N MET A 5 43.51 -8.22 -26.70
CA MET A 5 42.13 -7.79 -26.39
C MET A 5 41.69 -8.16 -24.95
N LYS A 6 42.25 -9.22 -24.37
CA LYS A 6 41.92 -9.62 -22.98
C LYS A 6 42.54 -8.70 -21.92
N LYS A 7 43.68 -8.05 -22.22
CA LYS A 7 44.29 -7.06 -21.31
C LYS A 7 43.57 -5.71 -21.35
N LEU A 8 43.02 -5.32 -22.50
CA LEU A 8 42.22 -4.10 -22.62
C LEU A 8 40.85 -4.20 -21.93
N ALA A 9 40.22 -5.38 -21.98
CA ALA A 9 38.95 -5.63 -21.28
C ALA A 9 39.10 -5.68 -19.74
N MET A 10 40.27 -6.10 -19.24
CA MET A 10 40.55 -6.12 -17.80
C MET A 10 40.88 -4.72 -17.24
N LEU A 11 41.45 -3.83 -18.06
CA LEU A 11 41.73 -2.45 -17.67
C LEU A 11 40.45 -1.58 -17.60
N PHE A 12 39.42 -1.91 -18.39
CA PHE A 12 38.12 -1.22 -18.33
C PHE A 12 37.24 -1.68 -17.15
N LEU A 13 37.48 -2.86 -16.59
CA LEU A 13 36.67 -3.38 -15.47
C LEU A 13 37.20 -2.96 -14.08
N VAL A 14 38.44 -2.47 -13.99
CA VAL A 14 39.05 -2.05 -12.71
C VAL A 14 38.84 -0.56 -12.42
N LEU A 15 38.41 0.23 -13.42
CA LEU A 15 38.12 1.67 -13.27
C LEU A 15 36.67 1.99 -12.85
N THR A 16 35.79 1.00 -12.71
CA THR A 16 34.39 1.19 -12.29
C THR A 16 34.11 0.88 -10.81
N PHE A 17 35.13 0.58 -10.00
CA PHE A 17 34.97 0.26 -8.57
C PHE A 17 36.02 0.92 -7.67
N LEU A 18 36.34 2.20 -7.88
CA LEU A 18 37.01 2.99 -6.86
C LEU A 18 35.96 3.80 -6.09
N PRO A 19 35.74 3.55 -4.78
CA PRO A 19 34.93 4.42 -3.96
C PRO A 19 35.65 5.76 -3.84
N PHE A 20 35.10 6.79 -4.48
CA PHE A 20 35.46 8.18 -4.21
C PHE A 20 35.29 8.42 -2.72
N HIS A 21 36.41 8.40 -1.98
CA HIS A 21 36.45 8.96 -0.63
C HIS A 21 36.33 10.47 -0.77
N ALA A 22 35.08 10.94 -0.77
CA ALA A 22 34.79 12.36 -0.60
C ALA A 22 35.34 12.80 0.78
N PRO A 23 36.01 13.95 0.86
CA PRO A 23 36.50 14.46 2.13
C PRO A 23 35.33 14.69 3.08
N ALA A 24 35.45 14.14 4.28
CA ALA A 24 34.56 14.39 5.39
C ALA A 24 34.59 15.89 5.78
N ALA A 25 33.44 16.38 6.23
CA ALA A 25 33.18 17.71 6.81
C ALA A 25 32.74 18.83 5.85
N ALA A 26 31.61 18.62 5.17
CA ALA A 26 30.58 19.65 5.13
C ALA A 26 29.36 19.07 5.85
N ALA A 27 28.88 19.74 6.91
CA ALA A 27 27.62 19.38 7.54
C ALA A 27 26.57 19.28 6.44
N GLU A 28 26.08 18.06 6.21
CA GLU A 28 25.09 17.71 5.20
C GLU A 28 23.83 18.51 5.53
N LYS A 29 23.72 19.73 4.99
CA LYS A 29 22.50 20.51 5.06
C LYS A 29 21.45 19.61 4.44
N ALA A 30 20.50 19.13 5.26
CA ALA A 30 19.36 18.33 4.80
C ALA A 30 18.88 18.92 3.48
N ALA A 31 18.80 18.08 2.44
CA ALA A 31 18.54 18.53 1.09
C ALA A 31 17.32 19.47 1.11
N PRO A 32 17.31 20.63 0.40
CA PRO A 32 16.22 21.61 0.42
C PRO A 32 14.80 21.02 0.36
N MET A 33 14.66 19.86 -0.31
CA MET A 33 13.45 19.05 -0.40
C MET A 33 12.92 18.53 0.94
N GLU A 34 13.78 18.16 1.90
CA GLU A 34 13.42 17.51 3.16
C GLU A 34 13.00 18.49 4.27
N LYS A 35 13.19 19.79 4.06
CA LYS A 35 12.83 20.79 5.05
C LYS A 35 11.31 20.78 5.27
N LYS A 36 10.92 20.46 6.51
CA LYS A 36 9.52 20.40 6.92
C LYS A 36 8.98 21.81 7.18
N MET A 37 7.82 22.11 6.62
CA MET A 37 7.11 23.37 6.81
C MET A 37 5.67 23.13 7.26
N THR A 38 5.05 24.17 7.82
CA THR A 38 3.65 24.14 8.26
C THR A 38 2.96 25.34 7.66
N CYS A 39 1.92 25.10 6.89
CA CYS A 39 1.21 26.16 6.20
C CYS A 39 -0.31 25.96 6.29
N ARG A 40 -1.00 27.09 6.27
CA ARG A 40 -2.46 27.16 6.28
C ARG A 40 -2.86 28.23 5.29
N PHE A 41 -3.39 27.80 4.15
CA PHE A 41 -3.82 28.69 3.10
C PHE A 41 -5.26 28.43 2.71
N GLN A 42 -5.98 29.50 2.45
CA GLN A 42 -7.33 29.47 1.89
C GLN A 42 -7.32 30.26 0.60
N SER A 43 -7.67 29.61 -0.50
CA SER A 43 -7.81 30.26 -1.82
C SER A 43 -6.55 31.02 -2.29
N ILE A 44 -5.35 30.51 -1.99
CA ILE A 44 -4.08 31.14 -2.41
C ILE A 44 -3.76 30.78 -3.87
N THR A 45 -3.30 31.75 -4.65
CA THR A 45 -2.84 31.53 -6.05
C THR A 45 -1.51 30.76 -6.08
N LEU A 46 -1.26 29.96 -7.11
CA LEU A 46 0.01 29.21 -7.25
C LEU A 46 1.27 30.08 -7.07
N PRO A 47 1.42 31.28 -7.70
CA PRO A 47 2.61 32.12 -7.52
C PRO A 47 2.87 32.51 -6.06
N LYS A 48 1.83 32.93 -5.33
CA LYS A 48 1.95 33.28 -3.91
C LYS A 48 2.31 32.06 -3.05
N PHE A 49 1.73 30.91 -3.38
CA PHE A 49 2.03 29.65 -2.70
C PHE A 49 3.48 29.21 -2.92
N PHE A 50 3.94 29.16 -4.16
CA PHE A 50 5.32 28.76 -4.45
C PHE A 50 6.35 29.79 -3.98
N ALA A 51 6.03 31.08 -3.96
CA ALA A 51 6.88 32.09 -3.30
C ALA A 51 7.06 31.80 -1.80
N TYR A 52 6.01 31.33 -1.11
CA TYR A 52 6.13 30.84 0.25
C TYR A 52 7.03 29.60 0.33
N VAL A 53 6.79 28.57 -0.49
CA VAL A 53 7.61 27.34 -0.49
C VAL A 53 9.08 27.66 -0.80
N SER A 54 9.34 28.56 -1.74
CA SER A 54 10.68 29.05 -2.08
C SER A 54 11.37 29.71 -0.90
N ARG A 55 10.69 30.60 -0.18
CA ARG A 55 11.28 31.24 1.00
C ARG A 55 11.57 30.24 2.10
N GLU A 56 10.68 29.27 2.31
CA GLU A 56 10.86 28.27 3.36
C GLU A 56 11.95 27.27 3.00
N THR A 57 12.13 26.88 1.74
CA THR A 57 13.04 25.76 1.37
C THR A 57 14.28 26.17 0.60
N GLY A 58 14.30 27.37 0.02
CA GLY A 58 15.33 27.82 -0.92
C GLY A 58 15.17 27.27 -2.34
N LEU A 59 14.09 26.54 -2.63
CA LEU A 59 13.78 26.06 -3.98
C LEU A 59 13.24 27.20 -4.85
N ASN A 60 13.59 27.20 -6.14
CA ASN A 60 13.06 28.18 -7.09
C ASN A 60 11.96 27.54 -7.94
N PHE A 61 10.84 28.24 -8.10
CA PHE A 61 9.74 27.79 -8.94
C PHE A 61 9.42 28.84 -10.00
N ARG A 62 9.22 28.38 -11.23
CA ARG A 62 8.66 29.15 -12.35
C ARG A 62 7.34 28.52 -12.72
N ILE A 63 6.32 29.33 -12.96
CA ILE A 63 4.95 28.85 -13.12
C ILE A 63 4.46 29.24 -14.50
N ASP A 64 3.92 28.26 -15.23
CA ASP A 64 3.25 28.50 -16.49
C ASP A 64 2.04 29.45 -16.29
N PRO A 65 1.92 30.53 -17.08
CA PRO A 65 0.75 31.42 -17.03
C PRO A 65 -0.60 30.69 -17.12
N ALA A 66 -0.68 29.54 -17.80
CA ALA A 66 -1.89 28.75 -17.91
C ALA A 66 -2.40 28.21 -16.56
N VAL A 67 -1.53 28.12 -15.54
CA VAL A 67 -1.89 27.63 -14.20
C VAL A 67 -1.75 28.71 -13.11
N SER A 68 -1.30 29.92 -13.43
CA SER A 68 -1.00 30.96 -12.42
C SER A 68 -2.20 31.40 -11.59
N GLU A 69 -3.38 31.42 -12.20
CA GLU A 69 -4.64 31.80 -11.54
C GLU A 69 -5.26 30.67 -10.73
N MET A 70 -4.71 29.46 -10.77
CA MET A 70 -5.21 28.34 -9.97
C MET A 70 -5.10 28.64 -8.48
N ARG A 71 -6.20 28.41 -7.76
CA ARG A 71 -6.31 28.63 -6.33
C ARG A 71 -6.26 27.31 -5.55
N LEU A 72 -5.59 27.37 -4.40
CA LEU A 72 -5.36 26.25 -3.50
C LEU A 72 -5.93 26.55 -2.11
N THR A 73 -6.52 25.54 -1.49
CA THR A 73 -6.83 25.54 -0.06
C THR A 73 -6.12 24.35 0.57
N LEU A 74 -5.17 24.62 1.46
CA LEU A 74 -4.25 23.64 2.03
C LEU A 74 -4.11 23.84 3.54
N PHE A 75 -4.32 22.76 4.29
CA PHE A 75 -4.06 22.66 5.72
C PHE A 75 -3.00 21.57 5.92
N ALA A 76 -1.74 21.98 6.04
CA ALA A 76 -0.63 21.04 6.11
C ALA A 76 0.35 21.35 7.25
N ARG A 77 0.70 20.32 8.03
CA ARG A 77 1.68 20.38 9.11
C ARG A 77 2.85 19.45 8.80
N LYS A 78 4.06 19.93 9.09
CA LYS A 78 5.32 19.17 8.97
C LYS A 78 5.52 18.49 7.61
N PHE A 79 5.10 19.15 6.53
CA PHE A 79 5.21 18.61 5.17
C PHE A 79 6.48 19.11 4.47
N THR A 80 7.01 18.35 3.54
CA THR A 80 8.22 18.61 2.74
C THR A 80 7.88 19.19 1.37
N ALA A 81 8.83 19.85 0.69
CA ALA A 81 8.55 20.36 -0.66
C ALA A 81 8.17 19.24 -1.64
N ALA A 82 8.82 18.09 -1.53
CA ALA A 82 8.49 16.90 -2.33
C ALA A 82 7.04 16.44 -2.14
N GLU A 83 6.56 16.39 -0.88
CA GLU A 83 5.17 16.03 -0.59
C GLU A 83 4.17 17.04 -1.16
N VAL A 84 4.51 18.34 -1.17
CA VAL A 84 3.63 19.35 -1.78
C VAL A 84 3.61 19.26 -3.29
N MET A 85 4.74 18.99 -3.91
CA MET A 85 4.79 18.80 -5.36
C MET A 85 3.95 17.58 -5.75
N GLU A 86 4.10 16.46 -5.04
CA GLU A 86 3.29 15.26 -5.27
C GLU A 86 1.79 15.50 -5.02
N LEU A 87 1.46 16.24 -3.95
CA LEU A 87 0.08 16.64 -3.66
C LEU A 87 -0.53 17.46 -4.80
N LEU A 88 0.21 18.45 -5.31
CA LEU A 88 -0.25 19.30 -6.40
C LEU A 88 -0.30 18.56 -7.73
N ARG A 89 0.60 17.60 -7.95
CA ARG A 89 0.57 16.69 -9.08
C ARG A 89 -0.77 15.94 -9.11
N ILE A 90 -1.17 15.35 -7.98
CA ILE A 90 -2.41 14.57 -7.86
C ILE A 90 -3.65 15.47 -7.86
N ALA A 91 -3.67 16.52 -7.04
CA ALA A 91 -4.90 17.26 -6.77
C ALA A 91 -5.20 18.36 -7.79
N LYS A 92 -4.19 18.79 -8.55
CA LYS A 92 -4.28 19.91 -9.50
C LYS A 92 -3.69 19.57 -10.87
N GLU A 93 -3.33 18.30 -11.09
CA GLU A 93 -2.78 17.84 -12.36
C GLU A 93 -1.58 18.69 -12.77
N LEU A 94 -0.68 19.01 -11.82
CA LEU A 94 0.49 19.83 -12.11
C LEU A 94 1.72 18.97 -12.38
N GLU A 95 2.46 19.29 -13.43
CA GLU A 95 3.76 18.68 -13.75
C GLU A 95 4.90 19.56 -13.26
N PHE A 96 5.96 18.93 -12.75
CA PHE A 96 7.15 19.61 -12.25
C PHE A 96 8.36 19.15 -13.04
N ARG A 97 8.95 20.06 -13.83
CA ARG A 97 10.15 19.79 -14.63
C ARG A 97 11.33 20.51 -14.00
N ARG A 98 12.42 19.79 -13.75
CA ARG A 98 13.65 20.40 -13.23
C ARG A 98 14.37 21.13 -14.37
N GLU A 99 14.68 22.40 -14.16
CA GLU A 99 15.43 23.23 -15.10
C GLU A 99 16.95 23.12 -14.86
N ALA A 100 17.75 23.56 -15.83
CA ALA A 100 19.21 23.47 -15.78
C ALA A 100 19.83 24.30 -14.64
N ASP A 101 19.15 25.35 -14.19
CA ASP A 101 19.55 26.19 -13.04
C ASP A 101 19.21 25.54 -11.69
N GLY A 102 18.63 24.33 -11.70
CA GLY A 102 18.20 23.60 -10.52
C GLY A 102 16.82 24.03 -9.99
N GLY A 103 16.14 24.97 -10.63
CA GLY A 103 14.76 25.34 -10.35
C GLY A 103 13.76 24.32 -10.88
N TYR A 104 12.48 24.57 -10.58
CA TYR A 104 11.36 23.77 -11.06
C TYR A 104 10.40 24.61 -11.90
N PHE A 105 10.14 24.17 -13.12
CA PHE A 105 9.06 24.69 -13.96
C PHE A 105 7.77 23.92 -13.69
N VAL A 106 6.71 24.64 -13.35
CA VAL A 106 5.40 24.12 -12.99
C VAL A 106 4.43 24.36 -14.15
N THR A 107 3.93 23.29 -14.73
CA THR A 107 3.00 23.32 -15.87
C THR A 107 1.75 22.50 -15.54
N LYS A 108 0.69 22.62 -16.36
CA LYS A 108 -0.38 21.63 -16.37
C LYS A 108 0.18 20.31 -16.89
N GLY A 109 -0.07 19.24 -16.15
CA GLY A 109 0.29 17.87 -16.45
C GLY A 109 -0.92 17.03 -16.83
N ALA A 110 -0.69 15.73 -17.00
CA ALA A 110 -1.74 14.76 -17.21
C ALA A 110 -2.62 14.59 -15.95
N ARG A 111 -3.90 14.32 -16.18
CA ARG A 111 -4.84 13.95 -15.12
C ARG A 111 -4.37 12.66 -14.46
N LEU A 112 -4.27 12.69 -13.14
CA LEU A 112 -3.93 11.51 -12.34
C LEU A 112 -5.20 10.95 -11.71
N SER A 113 -5.33 9.63 -11.74
CA SER A 113 -6.47 8.96 -11.10
C SER A 113 -6.52 9.33 -9.62
N PHE A 114 -7.74 9.48 -9.13
CA PHE A 114 -8.06 9.91 -7.78
C PHE A 114 -8.77 8.77 -7.07
N PRO A 115 -8.05 7.67 -6.80
CA PRO A 115 -8.69 6.44 -6.45
C PRO A 115 -9.35 6.57 -5.06
N PRO A 116 -10.59 6.06 -4.90
CA PRO A 116 -11.29 6.13 -3.63
C PRO A 116 -10.56 5.30 -2.57
N PHE A 117 -10.68 5.68 -1.29
CA PHE A 117 -10.14 4.85 -0.22
C PHE A 117 -10.76 3.45 -0.27
N THR A 118 -9.91 2.43 -0.23
CA THR A 118 -10.39 1.06 0.00
C THR A 118 -10.81 0.92 1.46
N ARG A 119 -11.59 -0.12 1.76
CA ARG A 119 -11.90 -0.49 3.15
C ARG A 119 -10.65 -0.65 4.02
N LYS A 120 -9.58 -1.25 3.48
CA LYS A 120 -8.31 -1.40 4.19
C LYS A 120 -7.62 -0.06 4.44
N ASP A 121 -7.74 0.89 3.52
CA ASP A 121 -7.19 2.22 3.72
C ASP A 121 -7.92 2.94 4.87
N LEU A 122 -9.22 2.68 5.07
CA LEU A 122 -10.00 3.18 6.22
C LEU A 122 -9.55 2.58 7.56
N GLU A 123 -8.97 1.38 7.57
CA GLU A 123 -8.44 0.72 8.77
C GLU A 123 -7.06 1.28 9.20
N ASP A 124 -6.48 2.21 8.44
CA ASP A 124 -5.20 2.83 8.78
C ASP A 124 -5.26 3.49 10.17
N PRO A 125 -4.30 3.23 11.08
CA PRO A 125 -4.26 3.82 12.42
C PRO A 125 -4.35 5.35 12.44
N LEU A 126 -3.88 6.04 11.39
CA LEU A 126 -4.03 7.48 11.20
C LEU A 126 -5.50 7.88 11.11
N LEU A 127 -6.30 7.10 10.37
CA LEU A 127 -7.72 7.41 10.15
C LEU A 127 -8.62 6.96 11.30
N GLN A 128 -8.14 6.01 12.10
CA GLN A 128 -8.81 5.56 13.33
C GLN A 128 -8.62 6.51 14.51
N ARG A 129 -7.89 7.63 14.34
CA ARG A 129 -7.74 8.65 15.38
C ARG A 129 -9.08 9.32 15.66
N MET A 130 -9.44 9.40 16.93
CA MET A 130 -10.64 10.10 17.38
C MET A 130 -10.46 11.61 17.26
N THR A 131 -11.49 12.29 16.78
CA THR A 131 -11.58 13.74 16.80
C THR A 131 -12.28 14.21 18.08
N THR A 132 -12.12 15.49 18.41
CA THR A 132 -12.92 16.13 19.44
C THR A 132 -14.40 16.16 19.04
N ASN A 133 -15.29 16.53 19.96
CA ASN A 133 -16.68 16.78 19.61
C ASN A 133 -16.75 18.00 18.68
N ILE A 134 -17.46 17.89 17.56
CA ILE A 134 -17.58 18.94 16.55
C ILE A 134 -19.06 19.22 16.32
N ARG A 135 -19.46 20.47 16.50
CA ARG A 135 -20.82 20.93 16.17
C ARG A 135 -20.72 22.15 15.28
N LEU A 136 -21.17 22.01 14.04
CA LEU A 136 -21.15 23.05 13.02
C LEU A 136 -22.54 23.19 12.41
N LYS A 137 -22.98 24.42 12.22
CA LYS A 137 -24.24 24.74 11.55
C LYS A 137 -23.95 25.70 10.41
N GLU A 138 -24.28 25.30 9.18
CA GLU A 138 -24.07 26.09 7.97
C GLU A 138 -22.63 26.62 7.80
N ALA A 139 -21.65 25.87 8.31
CA ALA A 139 -20.25 26.28 8.30
C ALA A 139 -19.56 25.83 7.01
N PRO A 140 -18.55 26.57 6.50
CA PRO A 140 -17.74 26.11 5.38
C PRO A 140 -17.10 24.75 5.68
N LEU A 141 -17.06 23.85 4.69
CA LEU A 141 -16.42 22.52 4.81
C LEU A 141 -14.97 22.63 5.30
N THR A 142 -14.27 23.68 4.89
CA THR A 142 -12.89 23.95 5.32
C THR A 142 -12.75 24.15 6.84
N VAL A 143 -13.80 24.60 7.53
CA VAL A 143 -13.79 24.75 9.00
C VAL A 143 -13.79 23.37 9.66
N LEU A 144 -14.62 22.44 9.18
CA LEU A 144 -14.59 21.05 9.67
C LEU A 144 -13.22 20.44 9.47
N LEU A 145 -12.70 20.50 8.24
CA LEU A 145 -11.42 19.87 7.88
C LEU A 145 -10.25 20.46 8.66
N ASP A 146 -10.27 21.75 8.98
CA ASP A 146 -9.25 22.37 9.85
C ASP A 146 -9.31 21.85 11.30
N ILE A 147 -10.50 21.71 11.88
CA ILE A 147 -10.68 21.14 13.22
C ILE A 147 -10.19 19.69 13.26
N VAL A 148 -10.53 18.90 12.24
CA VAL A 148 -10.08 17.50 12.11
C VAL A 148 -8.57 17.45 11.92
N SER A 149 -8.01 18.32 11.09
CA SER A 149 -6.56 18.42 10.88
C SER A 149 -5.83 18.70 12.18
N ALA A 150 -6.35 19.65 12.96
CA ALA A 150 -5.75 20.06 14.21
C ALA A 150 -5.76 18.95 15.28
N SER A 151 -6.87 18.22 15.38
CA SER A 151 -7.08 17.17 16.39
C SER A 151 -6.39 15.84 16.01
N ALA A 152 -6.56 15.36 14.78
CA ALA A 152 -6.07 14.05 14.36
C ALA A 152 -4.65 14.09 13.73
N ARG A 153 -4.09 15.28 13.51
CA ARG A 153 -2.79 15.49 12.82
C ARG A 153 -2.79 14.89 11.40
N VAL A 154 -3.90 15.08 10.69
CA VAL A 154 -4.10 14.73 9.28
C VAL A 154 -4.07 16.02 8.47
N ASN A 155 -3.49 16.01 7.28
CA ASN A 155 -3.46 17.18 6.41
C ASN A 155 -4.61 17.09 5.41
N PHE A 156 -5.21 18.22 5.06
CA PHE A 156 -6.26 18.26 4.04
C PHE A 156 -5.92 19.24 2.93
N PHE A 157 -6.15 18.80 1.70
CA PHE A 157 -6.19 19.65 0.52
C PHE A 157 -7.63 19.67 0.00
N VAL A 158 -8.17 20.84 -0.23
CA VAL A 158 -9.58 20.98 -0.64
C VAL A 158 -9.63 21.67 -1.99
N THR A 159 -10.30 21.04 -2.95
CA THR A 159 -10.56 21.68 -4.25
C THR A 159 -11.45 22.91 -4.08
N GLU A 160 -11.41 23.83 -5.04
CA GLU A 160 -12.13 25.10 -4.92
C GLU A 160 -13.65 24.90 -4.77
N GLU A 161 -14.22 23.96 -5.52
CA GLU A 161 -15.64 23.64 -5.44
C GLU A 161 -16.03 23.09 -4.06
N ALA A 162 -15.26 22.14 -3.54
CA ALA A 162 -15.49 21.58 -2.21
C ALA A 162 -15.28 22.63 -1.10
N ALA A 163 -14.36 23.58 -1.28
CA ALA A 163 -14.08 24.62 -0.30
C ALA A 163 -15.25 25.61 -0.13
N LYS A 164 -16.09 25.79 -1.16
CA LYS A 164 -17.28 26.65 -1.13
C LYS A 164 -18.47 26.01 -0.43
N ALA A 165 -18.42 24.70 -0.18
CA ALA A 165 -19.52 23.97 0.41
C ALA A 165 -19.80 24.39 1.86
N LYS A 166 -21.08 24.41 2.22
CA LYS A 166 -21.54 24.53 3.60
C LYS A 166 -22.01 23.19 4.10
N ILE A 167 -21.73 22.90 5.36
CA ILE A 167 -22.14 21.67 6.03
C ILE A 167 -22.76 21.99 7.38
N THR A 168 -23.70 21.14 7.78
CA THR A 168 -24.26 21.09 9.12
C THR A 168 -24.01 19.69 9.67
N VAL A 169 -23.29 19.60 10.78
CA VAL A 169 -22.87 18.32 11.35
C VAL A 169 -22.72 18.40 12.87
N GLU A 170 -23.09 17.32 13.54
CA GLU A 170 -22.87 17.11 14.97
C GLU A 170 -22.19 15.75 15.14
N LEU A 171 -20.89 15.79 15.47
CA LEU A 171 -20.01 14.63 15.56
C LEU A 171 -19.54 14.47 16.99
N THR A 172 -19.73 13.29 17.56
CA THR A 172 -19.33 12.96 18.93
C THR A 172 -18.54 11.67 18.90
N LYS A 173 -17.31 11.66 19.46
CA LYS A 173 -16.44 10.48 19.49
C LYS A 173 -16.25 9.81 18.12
N THR A 174 -16.04 10.63 17.09
CA THR A 174 -15.98 10.20 15.69
C THR A 174 -14.52 10.03 15.25
N THR A 175 -14.22 9.02 14.43
CA THR A 175 -12.87 8.85 13.84
C THR A 175 -12.73 9.68 12.56
N VAL A 176 -11.50 9.89 12.07
CA VAL A 176 -11.30 10.52 10.75
C VAL A 176 -11.97 9.68 9.65
N ALA A 177 -11.89 8.34 9.73
CA ALA A 177 -12.55 7.44 8.78
C ALA A 177 -14.06 7.68 8.70
N ASP A 178 -14.73 7.83 9.85
CA ASP A 178 -16.18 8.11 9.90
C ASP A 178 -16.53 9.47 9.28
N ILE A 179 -15.67 10.48 9.50
CA ILE A 179 -15.85 11.82 8.90
C ILE A 179 -15.72 11.73 7.39
N LEU A 180 -14.74 11.00 6.87
CA LEU A 180 -14.59 10.80 5.44
C LEU A 180 -15.79 10.07 4.84
N GLN A 181 -16.33 9.05 5.53
CA GLN A 181 -17.57 8.39 5.11
C GLN A 181 -18.79 9.32 5.15
N PHE A 182 -18.86 10.24 6.11
CA PHE A 182 -19.87 11.30 6.12
C PHE A 182 -19.73 12.21 4.89
N LEU A 183 -18.51 12.66 4.58
CA LEU A 183 -18.25 13.47 3.38
C LEU A 183 -18.62 12.72 2.10
N ARG A 184 -18.36 11.41 2.04
CA ARG A 184 -18.81 10.55 0.93
C ARG A 184 -20.30 10.66 0.69
N ARG A 185 -21.09 10.46 1.74
CA ARG A 185 -22.56 10.56 1.71
C ARG A 185 -23.06 11.97 1.39
N ALA A 186 -22.27 12.99 1.71
CA ALA A 186 -22.56 14.38 1.37
C ALA A 186 -22.12 14.76 -0.07
N GLY A 187 -21.70 13.80 -0.90
CA GLY A 187 -21.34 14.03 -2.30
C GLY A 187 -19.91 14.52 -2.50
N TYR A 188 -18.98 14.11 -1.64
CA TYR A 188 -17.55 14.39 -1.78
C TYR A 188 -16.74 13.11 -1.96
N GLU A 189 -15.68 13.21 -2.74
CA GLU A 189 -14.66 12.18 -2.87
C GLU A 189 -13.40 12.60 -2.14
N TYR A 190 -12.64 11.60 -1.71
CA TYR A 190 -11.37 11.82 -1.05
C TYR A 190 -10.37 10.73 -1.43
N ALA A 191 -9.11 11.12 -1.53
CA ALA A 191 -7.99 10.22 -1.82
C ALA A 191 -6.78 10.62 -0.98
N ARG A 192 -5.93 9.63 -0.67
CA ARG A 192 -4.68 9.85 0.05
C ARG A 192 -3.55 10.14 -0.93
N VAL A 193 -2.65 11.03 -0.55
CA VAL A 193 -1.42 11.26 -1.32
C VAL A 193 -0.31 10.35 -0.81
N GLY A 194 -0.06 9.26 -1.52
CA GLY A 194 0.99 8.28 -1.19
C GLY A 194 0.88 7.78 0.26
N ALA A 195 2.03 7.65 0.93
CA ALA A 195 2.10 7.25 2.35
C ALA A 195 1.87 8.43 3.32
N THR A 196 1.64 9.65 2.83
CA THR A 196 1.57 10.85 3.68
C THR A 196 0.30 10.90 4.53
N SER A 197 0.24 11.76 5.54
CA SER A 197 -1.01 12.02 6.27
C SER A 197 -1.96 12.97 5.53
N THR A 198 -1.76 13.19 4.22
CA THR A 198 -2.50 14.17 3.44
C THR A 198 -3.65 13.54 2.66
N ILE A 199 -4.83 14.10 2.85
CA ILE A 199 -6.07 13.69 2.18
C ILE A 199 -6.54 14.85 1.31
N VAL A 200 -6.76 14.55 0.03
CA VAL A 200 -7.39 15.49 -0.89
C VAL A 200 -8.90 15.27 -0.82
N VAL A 201 -9.68 16.35 -0.80
CA VAL A 201 -11.15 16.34 -0.76
C VAL A 201 -11.68 17.16 -1.94
N ARG A 202 -12.60 16.56 -2.70
CA ARG A 202 -13.23 17.20 -3.86
C ARG A 202 -14.71 16.87 -3.95
N LYS A 203 -15.46 17.66 -4.71
CA LYS A 203 -16.84 17.33 -5.03
C LYS A 203 -16.86 16.06 -5.89
N ALA A 204 -17.76 15.15 -5.58
CA ALA A 204 -17.87 13.90 -6.31
C ALA A 204 -18.29 14.14 -7.76
N GLY A 205 -17.73 13.36 -8.69
CA GLY A 205 -18.06 13.43 -10.11
C GLY A 205 -19.46 12.87 -10.42
N PRO A 206 -19.95 13.00 -11.66
CA PRO A 206 -21.22 12.40 -12.08
C PRO A 206 -21.23 10.87 -11.89
N ASP A 207 -20.09 10.21 -12.10
CA ASP A 207 -19.95 8.75 -11.98
C ASP A 207 -20.05 8.26 -10.53
N ALA A 208 -19.95 9.15 -9.54
CA ALA A 208 -19.93 8.79 -8.14
C ALA A 208 -21.20 8.04 -7.72
N GLY A 209 -22.36 8.38 -8.30
CA GLY A 209 -23.63 7.70 -8.01
C GLY A 209 -23.60 6.23 -8.41
N ILE A 210 -23.23 5.95 -9.66
CA ILE A 210 -23.11 4.58 -10.20
C ILE A 210 -22.02 3.81 -9.43
N PHE A 211 -20.93 4.49 -9.10
CA PHE A 211 -19.87 3.92 -8.29
C PHE A 211 -20.32 3.53 -6.87
N PHE A 212 -21.16 4.34 -6.21
CA PHE A 212 -21.74 3.97 -4.91
C PHE A 212 -22.66 2.76 -5.01
N GLU A 213 -23.44 2.65 -6.08
CA GLU A 213 -24.26 1.46 -6.34
C GLU A 213 -23.39 0.20 -6.47
N ALA A 214 -22.27 0.29 -7.20
CA ALA A 214 -21.32 -0.82 -7.35
C ALA A 214 -20.72 -1.25 -6.00
N GLU A 215 -20.32 -0.27 -5.17
CA GLU A 215 -19.79 -0.53 -3.83
C GLU A 215 -20.84 -1.12 -2.88
N GLU A 216 -22.09 -0.65 -2.94
CA GLU A 216 -23.19 -1.21 -2.17
C GLU A 216 -23.47 -2.66 -2.58
N ALA A 217 -23.53 -2.94 -3.89
CA ALA A 217 -23.66 -4.29 -4.41
C ALA A 217 -22.52 -5.20 -3.92
N PHE A 218 -21.29 -4.71 -3.96
CA PHE A 218 -20.12 -5.44 -3.46
C PHE A 218 -20.22 -5.73 -1.95
N ASN A 219 -20.54 -4.71 -1.14
CA ASN A 219 -20.65 -4.83 0.31
C ASN A 219 -21.82 -5.73 0.75
N THR A 220 -22.89 -5.79 -0.05
CA THR A 220 -24.03 -6.70 0.15
C THR A 220 -23.82 -8.08 -0.49
N LYS A 221 -22.59 -8.40 -0.90
CA LYS A 221 -22.17 -9.69 -1.50
C LYS A 221 -22.88 -10.04 -2.80
N LYS A 222 -23.45 -9.05 -3.49
CA LYS A 222 -24.02 -9.18 -4.85
C LYS A 222 -22.92 -8.98 -5.89
N TYR A 223 -21.91 -9.86 -5.86
CA TYR A 223 -20.67 -9.69 -6.61
C TYR A 223 -20.88 -9.66 -8.13
N GLU A 224 -21.86 -10.37 -8.67
CA GLU A 224 -22.22 -10.35 -10.08
C GLU A 224 -22.68 -8.96 -10.51
N ARG A 225 -23.59 -8.35 -9.73
CA ARG A 225 -24.09 -7.00 -10.00
C ARG A 225 -22.96 -5.98 -9.86
N ALA A 226 -22.15 -6.09 -8.82
CA ALA A 226 -21.00 -5.21 -8.61
C ALA A 226 -20.02 -5.28 -9.80
N ALA A 227 -19.64 -6.49 -10.23
CA ALA A 227 -18.72 -6.71 -11.33
C ALA A 227 -19.22 -6.08 -12.65
N VAL A 228 -20.52 -6.17 -12.93
CA VAL A 228 -21.16 -5.56 -14.11
C VAL A 228 -21.08 -4.04 -14.02
N ILE A 229 -21.52 -3.43 -12.92
CA ILE A 229 -21.52 -1.96 -12.78
C ILE A 229 -20.10 -1.41 -12.88
N TYR A 230 -19.12 -2.06 -12.22
CA TYR A 230 -17.73 -1.63 -12.33
C TYR A 230 -17.17 -1.72 -13.76
N LYS A 231 -17.60 -2.72 -14.55
CA LYS A 231 -17.20 -2.80 -15.96
C LYS A 231 -17.83 -1.70 -16.80
N GLU A 232 -19.08 -1.34 -16.52
CA GLU A 232 -19.78 -0.22 -17.16
C GLU A 232 -19.04 1.09 -16.88
N ILE A 233 -18.71 1.39 -15.62
CA ILE A 233 -17.92 2.59 -15.24
C ILE A 233 -16.61 2.66 -16.04
N ALA A 234 -15.85 1.57 -16.10
CA ALA A 234 -14.57 1.54 -16.80
C ALA A 234 -14.69 1.53 -18.34
N ALA A 235 -15.88 1.28 -18.89
CA ALA A 235 -16.14 1.28 -20.32
C ALA A 235 -16.72 2.61 -20.81
N ASP A 236 -17.61 3.21 -20.02
CA ASP A 236 -18.32 4.44 -20.36
C ASP A 236 -17.41 5.68 -20.30
N ASP A 237 -16.53 5.75 -19.30
CA ASP A 237 -15.49 6.76 -19.20
C ASP A 237 -14.13 6.16 -18.85
N PRO A 238 -13.38 5.65 -19.85
CA PRO A 238 -12.03 5.13 -19.64
C PRO A 238 -11.01 6.17 -19.17
N GLU A 239 -11.31 7.47 -19.29
CA GLU A 239 -10.45 8.55 -18.77
C GLU A 239 -10.85 8.97 -17.35
N SER A 240 -11.93 8.38 -16.80
CA SER A 240 -12.39 8.65 -15.45
C SER A 240 -11.33 8.26 -14.43
N ASP A 241 -11.22 9.08 -13.39
CA ASP A 241 -10.37 8.81 -12.22
C ASP A 241 -10.77 7.52 -11.47
N MET A 242 -11.95 6.98 -11.79
CA MET A 242 -12.50 5.74 -11.22
C MET A 242 -12.28 4.52 -12.11
N ALA A 243 -11.88 4.68 -13.37
CA ALA A 243 -11.89 3.59 -14.34
C ALA A 243 -10.88 2.48 -13.99
N ASP A 244 -9.68 2.84 -13.53
CA ASP A 244 -8.67 1.89 -13.06
C ASP A 244 -9.13 1.15 -11.79
N TYR A 245 -9.71 1.86 -10.84
CA TYR A 245 -10.28 1.28 -9.63
C TYR A 245 -11.48 0.39 -9.92
N ALA A 246 -12.35 0.78 -10.85
CA ALA A 246 -13.50 0.00 -11.25
C ALA A 246 -13.05 -1.32 -11.91
N LEU A 247 -12.04 -1.29 -12.79
CA LEU A 247 -11.44 -2.53 -13.31
C LEU A 247 -10.91 -3.43 -12.18
N LEU A 248 -10.17 -2.86 -11.22
CA LEU A 248 -9.67 -3.62 -10.07
C LEU A 248 -10.83 -4.25 -9.29
N MET A 249 -11.85 -3.47 -8.94
CA MET A 249 -12.97 -3.96 -8.12
C MET A 249 -13.87 -4.94 -8.87
N SER A 250 -13.96 -4.83 -10.20
CA SER A 250 -14.58 -5.85 -11.02
C SER A 250 -13.80 -7.17 -10.94
N ALA A 251 -12.46 -7.11 -11.07
CA ALA A 251 -11.61 -8.29 -10.91
C ALA A 251 -11.77 -8.92 -9.51
N VAL A 252 -11.74 -8.12 -8.44
CA VAL A 252 -11.97 -8.60 -7.07
C VAL A 252 -13.37 -9.21 -6.91
N SER A 253 -14.38 -8.67 -7.58
CA SER A 253 -15.72 -9.27 -7.57
C SER A 253 -15.71 -10.65 -8.23
N TYR A 254 -14.97 -10.83 -9.32
CA TYR A 254 -14.77 -12.13 -9.97
C TYR A 254 -13.94 -13.11 -9.12
N ASP A 255 -12.96 -12.65 -8.35
CA ASP A 255 -12.24 -13.47 -7.36
C ASP A 255 -13.23 -14.10 -6.35
N TRP A 256 -14.15 -13.29 -5.81
CA TRP A 256 -15.20 -13.79 -4.91
C TRP A 256 -16.15 -14.79 -5.58
N LEU A 257 -16.52 -14.56 -6.84
CA LEU A 257 -17.35 -15.49 -7.62
C LEU A 257 -16.60 -16.80 -7.88
N ALA A 258 -15.33 -16.71 -8.28
CA ALA A 258 -14.44 -17.84 -8.48
C ALA A 258 -14.30 -18.67 -7.19
N ALA A 259 -14.19 -18.02 -6.03
CA ALA A 259 -14.16 -18.69 -4.72
C ALA A 259 -15.47 -19.39 -4.36
N ARG A 260 -16.60 -18.71 -4.57
CA ARG A 260 -17.92 -19.23 -4.22
C ARG A 260 -18.32 -20.43 -5.08
N GLU A 261 -17.97 -20.39 -6.36
CA GLU A 261 -18.43 -21.38 -7.36
C GLU A 261 -17.33 -22.35 -7.78
N ASN A 262 -16.09 -22.16 -7.31
CA ASN A 262 -14.90 -22.82 -7.82
C ASN A 262 -14.79 -22.72 -9.36
N SER A 263 -15.14 -21.54 -9.91
CA SER A 263 -15.30 -21.32 -11.35
C SER A 263 -13.99 -20.86 -12.01
N LEU A 264 -13.42 -21.72 -12.86
CA LEU A 264 -12.24 -21.36 -13.68
C LEU A 264 -12.54 -20.22 -14.65
N GLN A 265 -13.79 -20.10 -15.12
CA GLN A 265 -14.18 -19.00 -16.02
C GLN A 265 -14.20 -17.65 -15.29
N ALA A 266 -14.67 -17.61 -14.04
CA ALA A 266 -14.62 -16.40 -13.22
C ALA A 266 -13.16 -15.99 -12.96
N MET A 267 -12.29 -16.95 -12.60
CA MET A 267 -10.86 -16.72 -12.41
C MET A 267 -10.16 -16.21 -13.69
N LYS A 268 -10.51 -16.75 -14.87
CA LYS A 268 -9.98 -16.25 -16.15
C LYS A 268 -10.43 -14.81 -16.43
N THR A 269 -11.69 -14.49 -16.10
CA THR A 269 -12.22 -13.14 -16.26
C THR A 269 -11.55 -12.15 -15.31
N GLU A 270 -11.24 -12.57 -14.09
CA GLU A 270 -10.41 -11.82 -13.15
C GLU A 270 -9.03 -11.50 -13.76
N GLU A 271 -8.32 -12.51 -14.27
CA GLU A 271 -7.00 -12.35 -14.91
C GLU A 271 -7.07 -11.33 -16.07
N GLU A 272 -8.04 -11.48 -16.98
CA GLU A 272 -8.23 -10.58 -18.13
C GLU A 272 -8.48 -9.12 -17.71
N LEU A 273 -9.24 -8.89 -16.63
CA LEU A 273 -9.50 -7.54 -16.10
C LEU A 273 -8.26 -6.90 -15.50
N LEU A 274 -7.45 -7.69 -14.77
CA LEU A 274 -6.20 -7.23 -14.17
C LEU A 274 -5.16 -6.89 -15.25
N GLU A 275 -5.03 -7.74 -16.28
CA GLU A 275 -4.16 -7.48 -17.43
C GLU A 275 -4.61 -6.22 -18.19
N ARG A 276 -5.93 -6.04 -18.38
CA ARG A 276 -6.48 -4.82 -18.99
C ARG A 276 -6.14 -3.58 -18.16
N LEU A 277 -6.25 -3.64 -16.83
CA LEU A 277 -5.88 -2.52 -15.95
C LEU A 277 -4.41 -2.15 -16.15
N ILE A 278 -3.50 -3.14 -16.09
CA ILE A 278 -2.06 -2.92 -16.24
C ILE A 278 -1.72 -2.32 -17.61
N LYS A 279 -2.34 -2.82 -18.67
CA LYS A 279 -2.10 -2.35 -20.05
C LYS A 279 -2.66 -0.95 -20.29
N THR A 280 -3.86 -0.66 -19.79
CA THR A 280 -4.58 0.59 -20.07
C THR A 280 -4.11 1.72 -19.17
N TYR A 281 -3.73 1.42 -17.92
CA TYR A 281 -3.36 2.41 -16.90
C TYR A 281 -1.97 2.14 -16.30
N PRO A 282 -0.88 2.22 -17.09
CA PRO A 282 0.48 1.91 -16.64
C PRO A 282 1.03 2.88 -15.56
N GLY A 283 0.34 3.99 -15.28
CA GLY A 283 0.64 4.92 -14.19
C GLY A 283 -0.30 4.81 -12.98
N SER A 284 -1.21 3.84 -12.97
CA SER A 284 -2.20 3.71 -11.90
C SER A 284 -1.56 3.40 -10.55
N GLN A 285 -2.07 4.03 -9.49
CA GLN A 285 -1.69 3.69 -8.12
C GLN A 285 -2.18 2.28 -7.68
N ARG A 286 -3.01 1.63 -8.50
CA ARG A 286 -3.59 0.29 -8.27
C ARG A 286 -2.78 -0.85 -8.89
N LEU A 287 -1.71 -0.55 -9.61
CA LEU A 287 -0.86 -1.59 -10.20
C LEU A 287 -0.31 -2.56 -9.15
N GLY A 288 0.05 -2.04 -7.97
CA GLY A 288 0.42 -2.85 -6.81
C GLY A 288 -0.62 -3.91 -6.42
N ASP A 289 -1.90 -3.54 -6.36
CA ASP A 289 -2.99 -4.50 -6.12
C ASP A 289 -3.13 -5.47 -7.27
N ALA A 290 -3.12 -4.96 -8.51
CA ALA A 290 -3.39 -5.78 -9.67
C ALA A 290 -2.36 -6.92 -9.81
N TYR A 291 -1.09 -6.59 -9.61
CA TYR A 291 -0.02 -7.58 -9.56
C TYR A 291 -0.12 -8.52 -8.35
N LEU A 292 -0.59 -8.03 -7.19
CA LEU A 292 -0.84 -8.90 -6.04
C LEU A 292 -1.92 -9.96 -6.36
N TYR A 293 -3.04 -9.56 -7.00
CA TYR A 293 -4.11 -10.47 -7.39
C TYR A 293 -3.67 -11.44 -8.49
N LEU A 294 -2.94 -10.99 -9.51
CA LEU A 294 -2.35 -11.90 -10.51
C LEU A 294 -1.41 -12.94 -9.87
N GLY A 295 -0.59 -12.54 -8.91
CA GLY A 295 0.21 -13.48 -8.13
C GLY A 295 -0.64 -14.48 -7.35
N GLN A 296 -1.78 -14.07 -6.80
CA GLN A 296 -2.73 -14.96 -6.10
C GLN A 296 -3.33 -16.00 -7.05
N ILE A 297 -3.73 -15.60 -8.26
CA ILE A 297 -4.23 -16.52 -9.29
C ILE A 297 -3.18 -17.61 -9.56
N HIS A 298 -1.94 -17.22 -9.89
CA HIS A 298 -0.90 -18.20 -10.27
C HIS A 298 -0.33 -18.99 -9.09
N SER A 299 -0.37 -18.48 -7.87
CA SER A 299 0.06 -19.24 -6.69
C SER A 299 -1.03 -20.19 -6.19
N GLY A 300 -2.24 -20.15 -6.74
CA GLY A 300 -3.40 -20.89 -6.23
C GLY A 300 -3.87 -20.39 -4.86
N PHE A 301 -3.62 -19.12 -4.55
CA PHE A 301 -4.19 -18.41 -3.39
C PHE A 301 -5.34 -17.47 -3.76
N GLY A 302 -5.72 -17.42 -5.05
CA GLY A 302 -6.93 -16.74 -5.53
C GLY A 302 -8.19 -17.54 -5.22
N GLY A 303 -9.32 -17.07 -5.73
CA GLY A 303 -10.64 -17.59 -5.38
C GLY A 303 -10.84 -19.05 -5.75
N ALA A 304 -10.54 -19.44 -6.99
CA ALA A 304 -10.69 -20.82 -7.42
C ALA A 304 -9.52 -21.70 -6.96
N LYS A 305 -9.81 -22.80 -6.25
CA LYS A 305 -8.79 -23.76 -5.77
C LYS A 305 -8.29 -24.72 -6.86
N ALA A 306 -8.94 -24.72 -8.03
CA ALA A 306 -8.71 -25.69 -9.10
C ALA A 306 -7.70 -25.24 -10.18
N GLY A 307 -7.16 -24.02 -10.09
CA GLY A 307 -6.17 -23.53 -11.06
C GLY A 307 -4.80 -24.21 -10.93
N PRO A 308 -4.03 -24.35 -12.03
CA PRO A 308 -2.66 -24.84 -11.95
C PRO A 308 -1.79 -23.86 -11.15
N VAL A 309 -1.02 -24.39 -10.19
CA VAL A 309 -0.10 -23.58 -9.38
C VAL A 309 1.23 -23.42 -10.11
N ASP A 310 1.59 -22.17 -10.39
CA ASP A 310 2.87 -21.74 -10.96
C ASP A 310 3.53 -20.72 -10.00
N CYS A 311 4.24 -21.25 -9.00
CA CYS A 311 4.94 -20.43 -8.02
C CYS A 311 6.01 -19.50 -8.63
N PRO A 312 6.85 -19.92 -9.59
CA PRO A 312 7.78 -19.01 -10.27
C PRO A 312 7.08 -17.79 -10.92
N LYS A 313 6.00 -18.00 -11.68
CA LYS A 313 5.24 -16.90 -12.29
C LYS A 313 4.60 -16.02 -11.22
N ALA A 314 4.03 -16.62 -10.17
CA ALA A 314 3.42 -15.90 -9.06
C ALA A 314 4.42 -14.99 -8.33
N ILE A 315 5.63 -15.48 -8.05
CA ILE A 315 6.70 -14.69 -7.42
C ILE A 315 7.04 -13.45 -8.27
N GLY A 316 7.18 -13.60 -9.59
CA GLY A 316 7.43 -12.46 -10.48
C GLY A 316 6.35 -11.38 -10.38
N PHE A 317 5.07 -11.76 -10.27
CA PHE A 317 3.99 -10.82 -10.03
C PHE A 317 4.04 -10.19 -8.63
N TYR A 318 4.32 -10.95 -7.58
CA TYR A 318 4.48 -10.38 -6.23
C TYR A 318 5.63 -9.37 -6.13
N GLU A 319 6.74 -9.60 -6.83
CA GLU A 319 7.84 -8.62 -6.94
C GLU A 319 7.39 -7.35 -7.66
N LEU A 320 6.59 -7.47 -8.73
CA LEU A 320 5.98 -6.33 -9.39
C LEU A 320 5.01 -5.58 -8.46
N ALA A 321 4.22 -6.30 -7.64
CA ALA A 321 3.33 -5.69 -6.66
C ALA A 321 4.11 -4.83 -5.64
N ILE A 322 5.23 -5.34 -5.13
CA ILE A 322 6.10 -4.64 -4.17
C ILE A 322 6.70 -3.38 -4.80
N ARG A 323 7.15 -3.46 -6.05
CA ARG A 323 7.74 -2.32 -6.78
C ARG A 323 6.72 -1.23 -7.14
N ASN A 324 5.48 -1.61 -7.43
CA ASN A 324 4.45 -0.70 -7.93
C ASN A 324 3.41 -0.29 -6.86
N THR A 325 3.75 -0.44 -5.57
CA THR A 325 2.88 -0.02 -4.47
C THR A 325 3.63 0.85 -3.47
N TYR A 326 2.94 1.85 -2.94
CA TYR A 326 3.39 2.60 -1.77
C TYR A 326 2.83 2.04 -0.46
N ARG A 327 1.86 1.10 -0.51
CA ARG A 327 1.14 0.61 0.67
C ARG A 327 1.84 -0.58 1.29
N ASP A 328 2.24 -0.43 2.55
CA ASP A 328 3.00 -1.44 3.29
C ASP A 328 2.26 -2.77 3.44
N TRP A 329 0.94 -2.74 3.61
CA TRP A 329 0.16 -3.97 3.71
C TRP A 329 0.19 -4.80 2.42
N VAL A 330 0.27 -4.15 1.24
CA VAL A 330 0.41 -4.85 -0.06
C VAL A 330 1.79 -5.49 -0.14
N LYS A 331 2.84 -4.77 0.26
CA LYS A 331 4.22 -5.30 0.27
C LYS A 331 4.35 -6.50 1.21
N ALA A 332 3.85 -6.37 2.43
CA ALA A 332 3.87 -7.43 3.42
C ALA A 332 3.07 -8.65 2.96
N GLN A 333 1.89 -8.45 2.36
CA GLN A 333 1.09 -9.54 1.80
C GLN A 333 1.81 -10.24 0.65
N ALA A 334 2.39 -9.48 -0.29
CA ALA A 334 3.13 -10.03 -1.42
C ALA A 334 4.35 -10.86 -0.95
N LEU A 335 5.13 -10.34 0.01
CA LEU A 335 6.23 -11.07 0.63
C LEU A 335 5.76 -12.35 1.33
N ALA A 336 4.64 -12.31 2.06
CA ALA A 336 4.10 -13.50 2.71
C ALA A 336 3.74 -14.58 1.68
N ARG A 337 3.18 -14.19 0.54
CA ARG A 337 2.87 -15.12 -0.55
C ARG A 337 4.12 -15.65 -1.27
N ILE A 338 5.17 -14.83 -1.42
CA ILE A 338 6.49 -15.29 -1.91
C ILE A 338 7.06 -16.36 -0.98
N ALA A 339 7.04 -16.13 0.33
CA ALA A 339 7.50 -17.10 1.32
C ALA A 339 6.72 -18.42 1.23
N GLN A 340 5.40 -18.36 1.13
CA GLN A 340 4.55 -19.55 0.93
C GLN A 340 4.86 -20.29 -0.38
N CYS A 341 5.17 -19.58 -1.47
CA CYS A 341 5.62 -20.19 -2.71
C CYS A 341 6.97 -20.91 -2.53
N HIS A 342 7.90 -20.34 -1.77
CA HIS A 342 9.16 -21.01 -1.42
C HIS A 342 8.94 -22.26 -0.56
N GLU A 343 8.04 -22.22 0.42
CA GLU A 343 7.70 -23.42 1.22
C GLU A 343 7.15 -24.55 0.37
N ARG A 344 6.23 -24.24 -0.55
CA ARG A 344 5.67 -25.23 -1.49
C ARG A 344 6.74 -25.85 -2.40
N ALA A 345 7.77 -25.09 -2.75
CA ALA A 345 8.93 -25.57 -3.49
C ALA A 345 9.99 -26.29 -2.60
N GLY A 346 9.73 -26.49 -1.31
CA GLY A 346 10.66 -27.09 -0.36
C GLY A 346 11.77 -26.15 0.16
N GLY A 347 11.80 -24.89 -0.30
CA GLY A 347 12.78 -23.87 0.07
C GLY A 347 12.50 -23.21 1.42
N LYS A 348 12.48 -23.99 2.50
CA LYS A 348 12.13 -23.52 3.86
C LYS A 348 13.02 -22.37 4.36
N GLU A 349 14.31 -22.40 4.06
CA GLU A 349 15.26 -21.35 4.45
C GLU A 349 14.94 -20.01 3.79
N LYS A 350 14.63 -20.04 2.49
CA LYS A 350 14.20 -18.83 1.74
C LYS A 350 12.90 -18.28 2.29
N ALA A 351 11.93 -19.15 2.58
CA ALA A 351 10.67 -18.75 3.20
C ALA A 351 10.90 -18.09 4.57
N ALA A 352 11.71 -18.70 5.44
CA ALA A 352 12.03 -18.16 6.75
C ALA A 352 12.70 -16.78 6.67
N ALA A 353 13.63 -16.58 5.73
CA ALA A 353 14.27 -15.28 5.50
C ALA A 353 13.25 -14.20 5.11
N VAL A 354 12.31 -14.52 4.22
CA VAL A 354 11.25 -13.60 3.80
C VAL A 354 10.26 -13.31 4.95
N TYR A 355 9.89 -14.32 5.74
CA TYR A 355 9.03 -14.11 6.92
C TYR A 355 9.68 -13.17 7.96
N LYS A 356 10.99 -13.33 8.19
CA LYS A 356 11.76 -12.44 9.05
C LYS A 356 11.74 -11.00 8.52
N GLU A 357 11.95 -10.81 7.21
CA GLU A 357 11.88 -9.49 6.59
C GLU A 357 10.51 -8.80 6.82
N ILE A 358 9.41 -9.54 6.74
CA ILE A 358 8.06 -9.00 6.99
C ILE A 358 7.92 -8.51 8.43
N GLN A 359 8.40 -9.29 9.40
CA GLN A 359 8.32 -8.94 10.82
C GLN A 359 9.18 -7.71 11.16
N GLU A 360 10.33 -7.56 10.51
CA GLU A 360 11.27 -6.45 10.72
C GLU A 360 10.83 -5.16 10.01
N LYS A 361 10.45 -5.25 8.73
CA LYS A 361 10.14 -4.07 7.91
C LYS A 361 8.68 -3.64 8.01
N TYR A 362 7.75 -4.55 8.29
CA TYR A 362 6.31 -4.29 8.26
C TYR A 362 5.57 -4.75 9.53
N PRO A 363 6.07 -4.40 10.73
CA PRO A 363 5.65 -4.98 12.00
C PRO A 363 4.16 -4.80 12.33
N ASP A 364 3.52 -3.75 11.81
CA ASP A 364 2.14 -3.41 12.16
C ASP A 364 1.10 -3.94 11.16
N THR A 365 1.55 -4.59 10.09
CA THR A 365 0.66 -5.11 9.04
C THR A 365 -0.07 -6.38 9.49
N PRO A 366 -1.26 -6.67 8.91
CA PRO A 366 -1.98 -7.92 9.19
C PRO A 366 -1.12 -9.17 8.95
N ALA A 367 -0.34 -9.20 7.87
CA ALA A 367 0.56 -10.31 7.55
C ALA A 367 1.64 -10.51 8.65
N ALA A 368 2.25 -9.45 9.16
CA ALA A 368 3.21 -9.57 10.26
C ALA A 368 2.55 -10.06 11.55
N LYS A 369 1.31 -9.63 11.85
CA LYS A 369 0.55 -10.09 13.01
C LYS A 369 0.19 -11.57 12.89
N GLU A 370 -0.27 -12.00 11.73
CA GLU A 370 -0.54 -13.42 11.43
C GLU A 370 0.74 -14.26 11.59
N LEU A 371 1.87 -13.81 11.03
CA LEU A 371 3.15 -14.51 11.20
C LEU A 371 3.62 -14.57 12.66
N ARG A 372 3.39 -13.52 13.45
CA ARG A 372 3.68 -13.56 14.89
C ARG A 372 2.75 -14.52 15.63
N ALA A 373 1.47 -14.58 15.26
CA ALA A 373 0.54 -15.56 15.83
C ALA A 373 0.99 -16.99 15.50
N LEU A 374 1.31 -17.27 14.24
CA LEU A 374 1.85 -18.56 13.79
C LEU A 374 3.20 -18.90 14.46
N ALA A 375 4.09 -17.91 14.63
CA ALA A 375 5.36 -18.11 15.33
C ALA A 375 5.18 -18.29 16.85
N ALA A 376 4.17 -17.66 17.46
CA ALA A 376 3.81 -17.87 18.86
C ALA A 376 3.19 -19.27 19.08
N GLU A 377 2.51 -19.80 18.07
CA GLU A 377 2.03 -21.19 18.06
C GLU A 377 3.19 -22.19 17.83
N ARG A 378 4.21 -21.82 17.06
CA ARG A 378 5.38 -22.66 16.73
C ARG A 378 6.57 -22.39 17.64
N ASP A 379 6.64 -23.10 18.77
CA ASP A 379 7.78 -23.01 19.69
C ASP A 379 9.09 -23.50 19.02
N PRO A 380 10.19 -22.74 19.09
CA PRO A 380 11.48 -23.14 18.51
C PRO A 380 12.02 -24.49 19.00
N LEU A 381 11.77 -24.84 20.27
CA LEU A 381 12.15 -26.14 20.83
C LEU A 381 11.26 -27.26 20.28
N LEU A 382 9.99 -26.98 19.97
CA LEU A 382 9.11 -27.96 19.35
C LEU A 382 9.63 -28.31 17.95
N GLU A 383 9.92 -27.30 17.13
CA GLU A 383 10.46 -27.50 15.79
C GLU A 383 11.83 -28.21 15.79
N ALA A 384 12.71 -27.84 16.73
CA ALA A 384 13.99 -28.53 16.91
C ALA A 384 13.80 -30.00 17.31
N GLY A 385 12.89 -30.30 18.23
CA GLY A 385 12.54 -31.67 18.60
C GLY A 385 11.99 -32.46 17.41
N LEU A 386 11.10 -31.86 16.61
CA LEU A 386 10.52 -32.48 15.41
C LEU A 386 11.57 -32.73 14.32
N ALA A 387 12.59 -31.89 14.21
CA ALA A 387 13.71 -32.09 13.29
C ALA A 387 14.60 -33.27 13.72
N LEU A 388 14.95 -33.34 15.01
CA LEU A 388 15.73 -34.43 15.59
C LEU A 388 14.99 -35.78 15.51
N GLU A 389 13.68 -35.79 15.77
CA GLU A 389 12.82 -36.96 15.61
C GLU A 389 12.85 -37.48 14.16
N ARG A 390 12.76 -36.60 13.17
CA ARG A 390 12.85 -36.96 11.74
C ARG A 390 14.22 -37.51 11.35
N ALA A 391 15.30 -37.03 11.98
CA ALA A 391 16.65 -37.55 11.82
C ALA A 391 16.88 -38.89 12.57
N LYS A 392 15.87 -39.38 13.31
CA LYS A 392 15.95 -40.56 14.19
C LYS A 392 16.95 -40.40 15.34
N GLU A 393 17.29 -39.16 15.70
CA GLU A 393 18.10 -38.80 16.87
C GLU A 393 17.20 -38.69 18.11
N TYR A 394 16.56 -39.80 18.48
CA TYR A 394 15.46 -39.82 19.44
C TYR A 394 15.87 -39.36 20.84
N GLU A 395 17.08 -39.64 21.30
CA GLU A 395 17.59 -39.19 22.60
C GLU A 395 17.68 -37.66 22.67
N LEU A 396 18.16 -37.03 21.62
CA LEU A 396 18.28 -35.57 21.52
C LEU A 396 16.89 -34.93 21.35
N ALA A 397 16.00 -35.55 20.57
CA ALA A 397 14.60 -35.12 20.45
C ALA A 397 13.91 -35.13 21.82
N ILE A 398 14.06 -36.22 22.59
CA ILE A 398 13.52 -36.36 23.95
C ILE A 398 14.02 -35.25 24.88
N GLN A 399 15.33 -34.96 24.86
CA GLN A 399 15.88 -33.88 25.69
C GLN A 399 15.30 -32.52 25.31
N THR A 400 15.13 -32.27 24.02
CA THR A 400 14.59 -31.02 23.50
C THR A 400 13.13 -30.84 23.88
N TYR A 401 12.29 -31.88 23.73
CA TYR A 401 10.90 -31.87 24.17
C TYR A 401 10.77 -31.71 25.68
N LYS A 402 11.62 -32.36 26.50
CA LYS A 402 11.64 -32.15 27.95
C LYS A 402 11.93 -30.70 28.33
N ARG A 403 12.90 -30.05 27.65
CA ARG A 403 13.21 -28.63 27.87
C ARG A 403 12.01 -27.74 27.55
N LEU A 404 11.31 -28.00 26.44
CA LEU A 404 10.09 -27.29 26.09
C LEU A 404 9.00 -27.46 27.16
N ILE A 405 8.73 -28.70 27.57
CA ILE A 405 7.71 -29.00 28.60
C ILE A 405 8.06 -28.32 29.93
N ALA A 406 9.33 -28.29 30.31
CA ALA A 406 9.80 -27.67 31.54
C ALA A 406 9.72 -26.13 31.51
N ARG A 407 9.81 -25.51 30.31
CA ARG A 407 9.71 -24.05 30.13
C ARG A 407 8.31 -23.51 30.48
N GLY A 408 7.28 -24.36 30.43
CA GLY A 408 5.89 -23.97 30.74
C GLY A 408 5.25 -23.09 29.66
N ASP A 409 5.73 -23.25 28.43
CA ASP A 409 5.47 -22.40 27.27
C ASP A 409 4.07 -22.66 26.62
N PRO A 410 3.69 -22.04 25.49
CA PRO A 410 2.28 -22.01 25.07
C PRO A 410 1.64 -23.40 25.07
N ALA A 411 0.42 -23.47 25.60
CA ALA A 411 -0.24 -24.71 25.98
C ALA A 411 -0.34 -25.74 24.84
N GLU A 412 -0.37 -25.28 23.59
CA GLU A 412 -0.44 -26.15 22.42
C GLU A 412 0.90 -26.82 22.10
N ALA A 413 1.99 -26.06 22.05
CA ALA A 413 3.32 -26.60 21.78
C ALA A 413 3.77 -27.60 22.86
N VAL A 414 3.45 -27.32 24.13
CA VAL A 414 3.74 -28.25 25.25
C VAL A 414 2.91 -29.52 25.16
N ARG A 415 1.64 -29.44 24.74
CA ARG A 415 0.80 -30.64 24.52
C ARG A 415 1.39 -31.52 23.42
N GLU A 416 1.73 -30.94 22.28
CA GLU A 416 2.34 -31.71 21.18
C GLU A 416 3.69 -32.31 21.60
N ALA A 417 4.54 -31.54 22.27
CA ALA A 417 5.83 -32.02 22.76
C ALA A 417 5.69 -33.24 23.69
N ARG A 418 4.67 -33.30 24.55
CA ARG A 418 4.39 -34.47 25.40
C ARG A 418 4.04 -35.70 24.57
N THR A 419 3.17 -35.55 23.58
CA THR A 419 2.80 -36.65 22.68
C THR A 419 4.01 -37.17 21.91
N ARG A 420 4.83 -36.27 21.36
CA ARG A 420 6.06 -36.61 20.61
C ARG A 420 7.14 -37.23 21.49
N LEU A 421 7.27 -36.76 22.73
CA LEU A 421 8.19 -37.32 23.73
C LEU A 421 7.93 -38.83 23.95
N GLU A 422 6.66 -39.21 24.15
CA GLU A 422 6.30 -40.63 24.34
C GLU A 422 6.52 -41.45 23.06
N ALA A 423 6.21 -40.89 21.89
CA ALA A 423 6.49 -41.54 20.61
C ALA A 423 7.98 -41.83 20.42
N CYS A 424 8.85 -40.87 20.75
CA CYS A 424 10.31 -41.06 20.69
C CYS A 424 10.81 -42.11 21.69
N ARG A 425 10.22 -42.20 22.89
CA ARG A 425 10.57 -43.23 23.88
C ARG A 425 10.24 -44.63 23.40
N MET A 426 9.03 -44.83 22.87
CA MET A 426 8.63 -46.12 22.31
C MET A 426 9.52 -46.52 21.12
N ALA A 427 9.91 -45.56 20.27
CA ALA A 427 10.82 -45.82 19.15
C ALA A 427 12.24 -46.22 19.59
N LEU A 428 12.67 -45.82 20.79
CA LEU A 428 13.95 -46.26 21.37
C LEU A 428 13.86 -47.64 22.03
N GLU A 429 12.76 -47.93 22.72
CA GLU A 429 12.55 -49.22 23.39
C GLU A 429 12.30 -50.38 22.41
N GLY A 430 11.82 -50.08 21.20
CA GLY A 430 11.60 -51.06 20.13
C GLY A 430 12.81 -51.34 19.22
N LYS A 431 13.97 -50.74 19.51
CA LYS A 431 15.26 -51.05 18.87
C LYS A 431 16.05 -52.01 19.74
#